data_AF-A0A6L9ZBC7-F1
#
_entry.id   AF-A0A6L9ZBC7-F1
#
_cell.length_a   1.000
_cell.length_b   1.000
_cell.length_c   1.000
_cell.angle_alpha   90.00
_cell.angle_beta   90.00
_cell.angle_gamma   90.00
#
_symmetry.space_group_name_H-M   'P 1'
#
loop_
_entity.id
_entity.type
_entity.pdbx_description
1 polymer ?
#
loop_
_entity_poly.entity_id
_entity_poly.type
_entity_poly.pdbx_seq_one_letter_code
_entity_poly.pdbx_strand_id
1 'polypeptide(L)'
;MYLKSLHLRQFRNYRDCLVNFDAPKTILLGNNAQGKSNLLEAVELLSTLKSHRSARDRELVLETTPIAEIRATLERTYGSVELGLTLRTQGRRTVALNQESLRRQLDFLGILNAVQFSSLDLELVRGAPERRRAWLDSILTQLE
;
A
#
# COMPACT_ATOMS: atom_id res chain seq x y z
N MET A 1 -7.98 -12.50 -7.37
CA MET A 1 -7.94 -11.06 -7.04
C MET A 1 -7.02 -10.39 -8.05
N TYR A 2 -7.43 -9.23 -8.58
CA TYR A 2 -6.64 -8.43 -9.51
C TYR A 2 -6.75 -6.95 -9.13
N LEU A 3 -5.62 -6.24 -9.05
CA LEU A 3 -5.61 -4.79 -8.84
C LEU A 3 -5.92 -4.12 -10.17
N LYS A 4 -7.13 -3.55 -10.31
CA LYS A 4 -7.61 -2.95 -11.56
C LYS A 4 -7.20 -1.49 -11.71
N SER A 5 -7.21 -0.74 -10.62
CA SER A 5 -6.75 0.64 -10.62
C SER A 5 -6.10 1.02 -9.29
N LEU A 6 -5.20 2.01 -9.33
CA LEU A 6 -4.58 2.63 -8.17
C LEU A 6 -4.58 4.15 -8.40
N HIS A 7 -5.16 4.90 -7.47
CA HIS A 7 -5.21 6.35 -7.50
C HIS A 7 -4.49 6.92 -6.28
N LEU A 8 -3.46 7.72 -6.55
CA LEU A 8 -2.63 8.36 -5.54
C LEU A 8 -2.86 9.86 -5.58
N ARG A 9 -3.20 10.46 -4.44
CA ARG A 9 -3.30 11.91 -4.28
C ARG A 9 -2.46 12.36 -3.10
N GLN A 10 -1.59 13.34 -3.35
CA GLN A 10 -0.69 13.92 -2.36
C GLN A 10 0.10 12.87 -1.56
N PHE A 11 0.48 11.76 -2.20
CA PHE A 11 1.17 10.64 -1.57
C PHE A 11 2.63 10.62 -2.00
N ARG A 12 3.57 10.68 -1.05
CA ARG A 12 5.01 10.77 -1.30
C ARG A 12 5.31 11.90 -2.30
N ASN A 13 5.77 11.56 -3.51
CA ASN A 13 6.06 12.52 -4.58
C ASN A 13 4.94 12.62 -5.64
N TYR A 14 3.82 11.92 -5.46
CA TYR A 14 2.66 11.97 -6.34
C TYR A 14 1.68 13.06 -5.91
N ARG A 15 1.41 14.03 -6.79
CA ARG A 15 0.36 15.04 -6.57
C ARG A 15 -1.03 14.49 -6.85
N ASP A 16 -1.22 13.98 -8.07
CA ASP A 16 -2.40 13.22 -8.49
C ASP A 16 -1.94 12.24 -9.59
N CYS A 17 -2.16 10.96 -9.40
CA CYS A 17 -1.79 9.93 -10.37
C CYS A 17 -2.78 8.76 -10.30
N LEU A 18 -3.49 8.55 -11.41
CA LEU A 18 -4.35 7.39 -11.63
C LEU A 18 -3.62 6.42 -12.57
N VAL A 19 -3.53 5.17 -12.14
CA VAL A 19 -2.98 4.06 -12.92
C VAL A 19 -4.06 3.01 -13.10
N ASN A 20 -4.38 2.67 -14.34
CA ASN A 20 -5.21 1.53 -14.68
C ASN A 20 -4.30 0.37 -15.08
N PHE A 21 -4.54 -0.79 -14.49
CA PHE A 21 -3.85 -2.01 -14.83
C PHE A 21 -4.76 -2.82 -15.75
N ASP A 22 -4.34 -2.94 -17.01
CA ASP A 22 -5.11 -3.66 -18.05
C ASP A 22 -4.41 -4.95 -18.50
N ALA A 23 -3.28 -5.27 -17.89
CA ALA A 23 -2.50 -6.47 -18.17
C ALA A 23 -2.11 -7.20 -16.87
N PRO A 24 -1.93 -8.54 -16.93
CA PRO A 24 -1.42 -9.32 -15.79
C PRO A 24 0.00 -8.92 -15.37
N LYS A 25 0.77 -8.32 -16.28
CA LYS A 25 2.14 -7.85 -16.04
C LYS A 25 2.23 -6.39 -16.41
N THR A 26 2.70 -5.58 -15.47
CA THR A 26 2.91 -4.15 -15.66
C THR A 26 4.35 -3.82 -15.32
N ILE A 27 5.02 -3.09 -16.21
CA ILE A 27 6.41 -2.68 -16.02
C ILE A 27 6.43 -1.17 -15.78
N LEU A 28 6.96 -0.77 -14.62
CA LEU A 28 7.16 0.63 -14.27
C LEU A 28 8.58 1.05 -14.69
N LEU A 29 8.69 1.94 -15.67
CA LEU A 29 9.96 2.44 -16.19
C LEU A 29 10.18 3.91 -15.82
N GLY A 30 11.44 4.28 -15.70
CA GLY A 30 11.86 5.66 -15.42
C GLY A 30 13.15 5.73 -14.62
N ASN A 31 13.69 6.93 -14.47
CA ASN A 31 14.92 7.16 -13.72
C ASN A 31 14.76 6.85 -12.23
N ASN A 32 15.88 6.73 -11.51
CA ASN A 32 15.87 6.61 -10.06
C ASN A 32 15.20 7.82 -9.40
N ALA A 33 14.66 7.60 -8.20
CA ALA A 33 13.92 8.61 -7.43
C ALA A 33 12.65 9.20 -8.07
N GLN A 34 12.16 8.66 -9.20
CA GLN A 34 10.93 9.12 -9.86
C GLN A 34 9.62 8.63 -9.21
N GLY A 35 9.69 7.88 -8.11
CA GLY A 35 8.49 7.40 -7.40
C GLY A 35 8.05 5.98 -7.74
N LYS A 36 8.78 5.24 -8.58
CA LYS A 36 8.48 3.82 -8.88
C LYS A 36 8.27 2.97 -7.61
N SER A 37 9.19 3.09 -6.65
CA SER A 37 9.08 2.39 -5.36
C SER A 37 7.96 2.96 -4.47
N ASN A 38 7.60 4.23 -4.62
CA ASN A 38 6.48 4.84 -3.89
C ASN A 38 5.15 4.26 -4.38
N LEU A 39 4.99 4.03 -5.69
CA LEU A 39 3.79 3.37 -6.24
C LEU A 39 3.64 1.96 -5.66
N LEU A 40 4.72 1.18 -5.61
CA LEU A 40 4.70 -0.16 -4.99
C LEU A 40 4.42 -0.09 -3.49
N GLU A 41 4.98 0.89 -2.78
CA GLU A 41 4.70 1.15 -1.36
C GLU A 41 3.23 1.49 -1.09
N ALA A 42 2.54 2.17 -2.03
CA ALA A 42 1.11 2.41 -1.89
C ALA A 42 0.29 1.10 -1.92
N VAL A 43 0.70 0.14 -2.75
CA VAL A 43 0.07 -1.20 -2.78
C VAL A 43 0.38 -1.98 -1.49
N GLU A 44 1.62 -1.92 -1.00
CA GLU A 44 2.01 -2.51 0.28
C GLU A 44 1.16 -1.96 1.45
N LEU A 45 0.97 -0.64 1.50
CA LEU A 45 0.15 0.02 2.52
C LEU A 45 -1.31 -0.43 2.47
N LEU A 46 -1.88 -0.61 1.27
CA LEU A 46 -3.23 -1.14 1.12
C LEU A 46 -3.33 -2.60 1.60
N SER A 47 -2.27 -3.40 1.44
CA SER A 47 -2.27 -4.81 1.89
C SER A 47 -2.01 -5.01 3.38
N THR A 48 -1.14 -4.19 3.98
CA THR A 48 -0.58 -4.47 5.32
C THR A 48 -0.81 -3.36 6.33
N LEU A 49 -1.29 -2.19 5.88
CA LEU A 49 -1.35 -0.95 6.66
C LEU A 49 0.03 -0.50 7.22
N LYS A 50 1.12 -1.03 6.68
CA LYS A 50 2.48 -0.71 7.08
C LYS A 50 3.31 -0.34 5.85
N SER A 51 4.33 0.47 6.09
CA SER A 51 5.38 0.75 5.11
C SER A 51 6.67 0.15 5.63
N HIS A 52 7.42 -0.52 4.75
CA HIS A 52 8.77 -0.98 5.07
C HIS A 52 9.80 0.17 5.17
N ARG A 53 9.46 1.38 4.71
CA ARG A 53 10.39 2.53 4.62
C ARG A 53 10.11 3.63 5.63
N SER A 54 8.88 3.75 6.09
CA SER A 54 8.44 4.84 6.97
C SER A 54 7.63 4.31 8.14
N ALA A 55 7.99 4.76 9.34
CA ALA A 55 7.29 4.40 10.56
C ALA A 55 6.09 5.30 10.86
N ARG A 56 6.01 6.50 10.25
CA ARG A 56 4.99 7.51 10.56
C ARG A 56 4.20 7.90 9.32
N ASP A 57 2.87 7.91 9.42
CA ASP A 57 1.97 8.28 8.31
C ASP A 57 2.28 9.67 7.72
N ARG A 58 2.70 10.65 8.53
CA ARG A 58 3.06 12.00 8.06
C ARG A 58 4.18 12.01 7.01
N GLU A 59 5.07 11.00 7.00
CA GLU A 59 6.19 10.89 6.05
C GLU A 59 5.74 10.35 4.69
N LEU A 60 4.52 9.81 4.63
CA LEU A 60 3.87 9.33 3.41
C LEU A 60 3.05 10.43 2.73
N VAL A 61 2.77 11.53 3.44
CA VAL A 61 2.03 12.67 2.89
C VAL A 61 2.99 13.59 2.14
N LEU A 62 2.60 14.04 0.94
CA LEU A 62 3.34 15.01 0.16
C LEU A 62 3.59 16.28 0.99
N GLU A 63 4.82 16.77 0.94
CA GLU A 63 5.20 17.98 1.66
C GLU A 63 4.22 19.13 1.40
N THR A 64 3.99 19.95 2.42
CA THR A 64 3.07 21.11 2.38
C THR A 64 1.57 20.78 2.25
N THR A 65 1.19 19.50 2.21
CA THR A 65 -0.22 19.09 2.21
C THR A 65 -0.63 18.44 3.54
N PRO A 66 -1.88 18.61 4.00
CA PRO A 66 -2.32 18.05 5.29
C PRO A 66 -2.75 16.58 5.20
N ILE A 67 -3.10 16.09 4.00
CA ILE A 67 -3.76 14.80 3.78
C ILE A 67 -3.24 14.17 2.49
N ALA A 68 -3.05 12.85 2.51
CA ALA A 68 -2.84 12.02 1.33
C ALA A 68 -3.94 10.97 1.21
N GLU A 69 -4.29 10.58 -0.02
CA GLU A 69 -5.23 9.51 -0.30
C GLU A 69 -4.63 8.48 -1.23
N ILE A 70 -4.84 7.21 -0.89
CA ILE A 70 -4.58 6.06 -1.74
C ILE A 70 -5.91 5.36 -1.94
N ARG A 71 -6.36 5.20 -3.19
CA ARG A 71 -7.55 4.42 -3.53
C ARG A 71 -7.20 3.34 -4.52
N ALA A 72 -7.87 2.20 -4.44
CA ALA A 72 -7.70 1.12 -5.38
C ALA A 72 -9.01 0.42 -5.68
N THR A 73 -9.16 -0.04 -6.91
CA THR A 73 -10.24 -0.94 -7.30
C THR A 73 -9.67 -2.33 -7.51
N LEU A 74 -10.27 -3.31 -6.86
CA LEU A 74 -9.90 -4.72 -6.96
C LEU A 74 -11.00 -5.51 -7.65
N GLU A 75 -10.64 -6.33 -8.63
CA GLU A 75 -11.52 -7.35 -9.18
C GLU A 75 -11.33 -8.67 -8.44
N ARG A 76 -12.43 -9.20 -7.87
CA ARG A 76 -12.51 -10.51 -7.23
C ARG A 76 -13.53 -11.39 -7.95
N THR A 77 -13.53 -12.68 -7.65
CA THR A 77 -14.42 -13.67 -8.27
C THR A 77 -15.90 -13.29 -8.17
N TYR A 78 -16.31 -12.64 -7.06
CA TYR A 78 -17.70 -12.31 -6.78
C TYR A 78 -18.04 -10.82 -6.97
N GLY A 79 -17.12 -10.02 -7.51
CA GLY A 79 -17.37 -8.60 -7.75
C GLY A 79 -16.16 -7.70 -7.56
N SER A 80 -16.38 -6.42 -7.83
CA SER A 80 -15.41 -5.36 -7.61
C SER A 80 -15.45 -4.88 -6.16
N VAL A 81 -14.29 -4.48 -5.63
CA VAL A 81 -14.14 -3.92 -4.29
C VAL A 81 -13.31 -2.64 -4.38
N GLU A 82 -13.78 -1.57 -3.74
CA GLU A 82 -13.01 -0.33 -3.62
C GLU A 82 -12.34 -0.22 -2.25
N LEU A 83 -11.04 0.02 -2.26
CA LEU A 83 -10.24 0.30 -1.08
C LEU A 83 -9.89 1.78 -1.02
N GLY A 84 -9.96 2.36 0.16
CA GLY A 84 -9.51 3.73 0.43
C GLY A 84 -8.67 3.80 1.70
N LEU A 85 -7.55 4.53 1.62
CA LEU A 85 -6.70 4.85 2.75
C LEU A 85 -6.41 6.35 2.74
N THR A 86 -6.80 7.02 3.82
CA THR A 86 -6.56 8.45 4.04
C THR A 86 -5.51 8.62 5.13
N LEU A 87 -4.37 9.19 4.77
CA LEU A 87 -3.25 9.50 5.66
C LEU A 87 -3.27 10.98 6.01
N ARG A 88 -2.87 11.35 7.22
CA ARG A 88 -2.90 12.73 7.70
C ARG A 88 -1.58 13.09 8.36
N THR A 89 -1.15 14.33 8.18
CA THR A 89 0.03 14.86 8.88
C THR A 89 -0.22 14.98 10.39
N GLN A 90 -1.49 15.19 10.76
CA GLN A 90 -1.97 15.24 12.13
C GLN A 90 -3.24 14.39 12.27
N GLY A 91 -3.35 13.69 13.40
CA GLY A 91 -4.47 12.78 13.66
C GLY A 91 -4.24 11.37 13.12
N ARG A 92 -5.28 10.53 13.23
CA ARG A 92 -5.22 9.12 12.81
C ARG A 92 -5.55 8.99 11.33
N ARG A 93 -4.93 8.03 10.65
CA ARG A 93 -5.38 7.57 9.33
C ARG A 93 -6.77 6.92 9.42
N THR A 94 -7.47 6.96 8.29
CA THR A 94 -8.78 6.32 8.12
C THR A 94 -8.68 5.34 6.96
N VAL A 95 -9.39 4.22 7.07
CA VAL A 95 -9.54 3.23 6.01
C VAL A 95 -11.01 3.14 5.62
N ALA A 96 -11.28 2.88 4.35
CA ALA A 96 -12.62 2.76 3.81
C ALA A 96 -12.74 1.57 2.85
N LEU A 97 -13.84 0.83 2.95
CA LEU A 97 -14.19 -0.27 2.07
C LEU A 97 -15.48 0.11 1.35
N ASN A 98 -15.49 0.08 0.02
CA ASN A 98 -16.65 0.48 -0.79
C ASN A 98 -17.20 1.85 -0.38
N GLN A 99 -16.30 2.81 -0.19
CA GLN A 99 -16.59 4.20 0.23
C GLN A 99 -17.11 4.37 1.66
N GLU A 100 -17.31 3.27 2.41
CA GLU A 100 -17.68 3.31 3.83
C GLU A 100 -16.46 3.23 4.73
N SER A 101 -16.34 4.18 5.67
CA SER A 101 -15.24 4.19 6.64
C SER A 101 -15.36 3.04 7.64
N LEU A 102 -14.30 2.25 7.80
CA LEU A 102 -14.28 1.17 8.79
C LEU A 102 -13.94 1.71 10.18
N ARG A 103 -14.60 1.17 11.20
CA ARG A 103 -14.33 1.52 12.61
C ARG A 103 -13.00 0.94 13.10
N ARG A 104 -12.70 -0.30 12.71
CA ARG A 104 -11.44 -0.98 13.05
C ARG A 104 -10.58 -1.07 11.80
N GLN A 105 -9.33 -0.59 11.90
CA GLN A 105 -8.40 -0.67 10.78
C GLN A 105 -8.07 -2.13 10.41
N LEU A 106 -8.07 -3.04 11.38
CA LEU A 106 -7.80 -4.46 11.14
C LEU A 106 -8.82 -5.10 10.19
N ASP A 107 -10.07 -4.62 10.17
CA ASP A 107 -11.12 -5.11 9.27
C ASP A 107 -10.79 -4.79 7.78
N PHE A 108 -9.74 -4.02 7.51
CA PHE A 108 -9.22 -3.70 6.17
C PHE A 108 -8.20 -4.72 5.65
N LEU A 109 -7.56 -5.47 6.55
CA LEU A 109 -6.56 -6.47 6.17
C LEU A 109 -7.22 -7.66 5.45
N GLY A 110 -6.45 -8.36 4.62
CA GLY A 110 -6.95 -9.49 3.81
C GLY A 110 -7.81 -9.12 2.60
N ILE A 111 -8.20 -7.84 2.46
CA ILE A 111 -8.94 -7.36 1.27
C ILE A 111 -8.00 -7.14 0.07
N LEU A 112 -6.73 -6.81 0.30
CA LEU A 112 -5.69 -6.84 -0.73
C LEU A 112 -4.56 -7.74 -0.24
N ASN A 113 -4.31 -8.85 -0.94
CA ASN A 113 -3.16 -9.72 -0.69
C ASN A 113 -2.03 -9.37 -1.64
N ALA A 114 -0.88 -8.96 -1.10
CA ALA A 114 0.30 -8.65 -1.89
C ALA A 114 1.56 -9.26 -1.27
N VAL A 115 2.44 -9.74 -2.16
CA VAL A 115 3.79 -10.16 -1.81
C VAL A 115 4.75 -9.22 -2.51
N GLN A 116 5.51 -8.46 -1.72
CA GLN A 116 6.57 -7.60 -2.23
C GLN A 116 7.88 -8.38 -2.24
N PHE A 117 8.59 -8.28 -3.35
CA PHE A 117 9.97 -8.72 -3.48
C PHE A 117 10.87 -7.51 -3.63
N SER A 118 11.98 -7.48 -2.90
CA SER A 118 12.92 -6.36 -2.89
C SER A 118 14.37 -6.81 -2.73
N SER A 119 15.30 -5.93 -3.08
CA SER A 119 16.73 -6.17 -2.80
C SER A 119 17.04 -6.26 -1.30
N LEU A 120 16.17 -5.75 -0.43
CA LEU A 120 16.32 -5.84 1.03
C LEU A 120 16.05 -7.25 1.55
N ASP A 121 15.42 -8.11 0.75
CA ASP A 121 15.03 -9.47 1.17
C ASP A 121 16.25 -10.39 1.35
N LEU A 122 17.44 -9.97 0.90
CA LEU A 122 18.71 -10.65 1.24
C LEU A 122 18.94 -10.77 2.75
N GLU A 123 18.40 -9.84 3.54
CA GLU A 123 18.45 -9.90 5.00
C GLU A 123 17.64 -11.06 5.58
N LEU A 124 16.65 -11.60 4.86
CA LEU A 124 15.92 -12.78 5.33
C LEU A 124 16.85 -13.99 5.44
N VAL A 125 17.82 -14.08 4.52
CA VAL A 125 18.80 -15.18 4.46
C VAL A 125 19.94 -14.94 5.44
N ARG A 126 20.53 -13.74 5.45
CA ARG A 126 21.77 -13.46 6.19
C ARG A 126 21.58 -12.75 7.53
N GLY A 127 20.39 -12.19 7.76
CA GLY A 127 20.10 -11.34 8.91
C GLY A 127 19.59 -12.09 10.13
N ALA A 128 19.27 -11.31 11.15
CA ALA A 128 18.81 -11.80 12.45
C ALA A 128 17.43 -12.50 12.35
N PRO A 129 17.13 -13.45 13.27
CA PRO A 129 15.83 -14.12 13.32
C PRO A 129 14.63 -13.19 13.45
N GLU A 130 14.81 -12.02 14.07
CA GLU A 130 13.77 -10.99 14.17
C GLU A 130 13.24 -10.56 12.80
N ARG A 131 14.11 -10.39 11.81
CA ARG A 131 13.71 -9.97 10.45
C ARG A 131 12.82 -11.03 9.78
N ARG A 132 13.16 -12.31 9.94
CA ARG A 132 12.35 -13.44 9.43
C ARG A 132 10.99 -13.51 10.11
N ARG A 133 10.93 -13.32 11.44
CA ARG A 133 9.67 -13.29 12.19
C ARG A 133 8.78 -12.15 11.72
N ALA A 134 9.31 -10.92 11.66
CA ALA A 134 8.56 -9.77 11.19
C ALA A 134 8.03 -9.93 9.75
N TRP A 135 8.82 -10.55 8.87
CA TRP A 135 8.39 -10.86 7.50
C TRP A 135 7.27 -11.91 7.45
N LEU A 136 7.40 -13.01 8.21
CA LEU A 136 6.35 -14.03 8.32
C LEU A 136 5.06 -13.45 8.92
N ASP A 137 5.16 -12.70 10.01
CA ASP A 137 4.01 -12.07 10.66
C ASP A 137 3.26 -11.15 9.67
N SER A 138 4.00 -10.37 8.87
CA SER A 138 3.43 -9.50 7.84
C SER A 138 2.62 -10.26 6.78
N ILE A 139 3.11 -11.43 6.34
CA ILE A 139 2.39 -12.27 5.38
C ILE A 139 1.15 -12.88 6.02
N LEU A 140 1.28 -13.41 7.24
CA LEU A 140 0.18 -14.06 7.95
C LEU A 140 -0.97 -13.09 8.26
N THR A 141 -0.68 -11.83 8.61
CA THR A 141 -1.71 -10.81 8.85
C THR A 141 -2.58 -10.48 7.65
N GLN A 142 -2.21 -10.91 6.43
CA GLN A 142 -3.03 -10.74 5.24
C GLN A 142 -3.94 -11.95 4.96
N LEU A 143 -3.72 -13.09 5.62
CA LEU A 143 -4.45 -14.34 5.36
C LEU A 143 -5.63 -14.55 6.31
N GLU A 144 -5.68 -13.81 7.41
CA GLU A 144 -6.76 -13.77 8.40
C GLU A 144 -7.79 -12.70 8.04
#